data_AF-A0A2R6S4N7-F1
#
_entry.id   AF-A0A2R6S4N7-F1
#
_cell.length_a   1.000
_cell.length_b   1.000
_cell.length_c   1.000
_cell.angle_alpha   90.00
_cell.angle_beta   90.00
_cell.angle_gamma   90.00
#
_symmetry.space_group_name_H-M   'P 1'
#
loop_
_entity.id
_entity.type
_entity.pdbx_description
1 polymer ?
#
loop_
_entity_poly.entity_id
_entity_poly.type
_entity_poly.pdbx_seq_one_letter_code
_entity_poly.pdbx_strand_id
1 'polypeptide(L)'
;MDVRAGRYRKIHASPVANRMKEIPLRLAYKLLTYVADVLEDVFWSPQPWKPFPCSDNSLKGKLQICEIDEYDDGEIVDMHFNAMAAGQGLSESVNSFGGLIISKIADGVIVKRSSGRNFHEVFQTPHEALALETVRAQTSIPVPRVFRTIQTDLVPGYIFYAMEFVDGQQLGEVWPTLSIWGKMRVSWTLRSYVRQLRRIESTLSSVPGPLGDKPQLCDGYIFESRYAGPFSDITSLSKWFRERVGVNRAITRRPPSKYDPFEDCKRMVFTHLDLNMRNILVGKDGRVWIVDWDGSGFYPEWFEYMSMSFAEQEGPTSWQLCIPFIADPYIERLRWYQLQE
;
A
#
# COMPACT_ATOMS: atom_id res chain seq x y z
N MET A 1 -20.50 -12.74 20.44
CA MET A 1 -21.47 -13.06 19.37
C MET A 1 -20.95 -12.44 18.11
N ASP A 2 -20.65 -13.29 17.14
CA ASP A 2 -19.81 -13.00 15.98
C ASP A 2 -20.62 -12.27 14.90
N VAL A 3 -20.42 -10.95 14.80
CA VAL A 3 -21.07 -10.08 13.80
C VAL A 3 -20.02 -9.61 12.80
N ARG A 4 -19.27 -10.55 12.21
CA ARG A 4 -18.49 -10.34 10.97
C ARG A 4 -19.25 -10.74 9.70
N ALA A 5 -20.50 -11.18 9.83
CA ALA A 5 -21.35 -11.61 8.73
C ALA A 5 -22.23 -10.45 8.23
N GLY A 6 -21.65 -9.48 7.52
CA GLY A 6 -22.47 -8.33 7.10
C GLY A 6 -21.84 -7.33 6.14
N ARG A 7 -21.12 -7.79 5.11
CA ARG A 7 -20.94 -7.14 3.77
C ARG A 7 -19.68 -7.66 3.07
N TYR A 8 -19.63 -8.95 2.73
CA TYR A 8 -18.63 -9.43 1.78
C TYR A 8 -19.33 -10.40 0.83
N ARG A 9 -19.88 -9.82 -0.25
CA ARG A 9 -20.45 -10.59 -1.35
C ARG A 9 -19.35 -11.44 -1.98
N LYS A 10 -19.74 -12.64 -2.41
CA LYS A 10 -18.92 -13.61 -3.14
C LYS A 10 -18.00 -12.90 -4.14
N ILE A 11 -16.72 -13.30 -4.14
CA ILE A 11 -15.76 -13.01 -5.21
C ILE A 11 -16.42 -13.50 -6.52
N HIS A 12 -17.12 -12.61 -7.21
CA HIS A 12 -17.66 -12.90 -8.52
C HIS A 12 -16.53 -12.66 -9.51
N ALA A 13 -16.12 -13.74 -10.16
CA ALA A 13 -15.19 -13.70 -11.27
C ALA A 13 -15.64 -12.62 -12.28
N SER A 14 -14.73 -11.68 -12.56
CA SER A 14 -14.82 -10.79 -13.71
C SER A 14 -15.16 -11.60 -14.97
N PRO A 15 -16.00 -11.08 -15.89
CA PRO A 15 -16.37 -11.83 -17.09
C PRO A 15 -15.12 -12.15 -17.89
N VAL A 16 -14.89 -13.46 -18.04
CA VAL A 16 -13.78 -14.06 -18.80
C VAL A 16 -13.62 -13.31 -20.11
N ALA A 17 -12.57 -12.49 -20.19
CA ALA A 17 -12.13 -11.93 -21.46
C ALA A 17 -11.78 -13.11 -22.38
N ASN A 18 -12.23 -13.02 -23.63
CA ASN A 18 -12.11 -14.09 -24.61
C ASN A 18 -10.62 -14.47 -24.78
N ARG A 19 -10.22 -15.69 -24.39
CA ARG A 19 -8.82 -16.18 -24.35
C ARG A 19 -8.01 -15.88 -25.62
N MET A 20 -8.67 -15.81 -26.79
CA MET A 20 -8.02 -15.50 -28.07
C MET A 20 -7.51 -14.06 -28.21
N LYS A 21 -8.03 -13.08 -27.44
CA LYS A 21 -7.56 -11.68 -27.46
C LYS A 21 -6.55 -11.37 -26.35
N GLU A 22 -6.34 -12.27 -25.40
CA GLU A 22 -5.51 -12.02 -24.21
C GLU A 22 -4.02 -12.27 -24.43
N ILE A 23 -3.63 -13.24 -25.27
CA ILE A 23 -2.22 -13.47 -25.61
C ILE A 23 -1.62 -12.21 -26.28
N PRO A 24 -2.26 -11.61 -27.31
CA PRO A 24 -1.81 -10.34 -27.87
C PRO A 24 -1.75 -9.22 -26.82
N LEU A 25 -2.74 -9.15 -25.91
CA LEU A 25 -2.79 -8.11 -24.88
C LEU A 25 -1.66 -8.25 -23.85
N ARG A 26 -1.36 -9.47 -23.42
CA ARG A 26 -0.25 -9.76 -22.50
C ARG A 26 1.10 -9.40 -23.13
N LEU A 27 1.30 -9.76 -24.40
CA LEU A 27 2.50 -9.40 -25.15
C LEU A 27 2.59 -7.88 -25.34
N ALA A 28 1.47 -7.21 -25.60
CA ALA A 28 1.43 -5.76 -25.71
C ALA A 28 1.83 -5.07 -24.40
N TYR A 29 1.30 -5.51 -23.24
CA TYR A 29 1.74 -4.97 -21.95
C TYR A 29 3.21 -5.25 -21.70
N LYS A 30 3.69 -6.48 -21.94
CA LYS A 30 5.12 -6.80 -21.76
C LYS A 30 6.04 -5.94 -22.63
N LEU A 31 5.64 -5.67 -23.88
CA LEU A 31 6.40 -4.79 -24.77
C LEU A 31 6.35 -3.34 -24.26
N LEU A 32 5.16 -2.87 -23.89
CA LEU A 32 4.97 -1.52 -23.38
C LEU A 32 5.77 -1.27 -22.09
N THR A 33 5.74 -2.22 -21.16
CA THR A 33 6.48 -2.16 -19.91
C THR A 33 7.98 -2.21 -20.15
N TYR A 34 8.45 -3.07 -21.05
CA TYR A 34 9.86 -3.11 -21.47
C TYR A 34 10.32 -1.77 -22.08
N VAL A 35 9.55 -1.20 -23.01
CA VAL A 35 9.87 0.10 -23.63
C VAL A 35 9.88 1.20 -22.57
N ALA A 36 8.87 1.24 -21.70
CA ALA A 36 8.82 2.22 -20.63
C ALA A 36 10.04 2.12 -19.72
N ASP A 37 10.51 0.90 -19.46
CA ASP A 37 11.66 0.69 -18.59
C ASP A 37 12.97 1.13 -19.21
N VAL A 38 13.18 0.78 -20.48
CA VAL A 38 14.34 1.25 -21.24
C VAL A 38 14.35 2.77 -21.29
N LEU A 39 13.20 3.43 -21.53
CA LEU A 39 13.13 4.88 -21.55
C LEU A 39 13.48 5.50 -20.20
N GLU A 40 12.97 4.94 -19.10
CA GLU A 40 13.30 5.40 -17.75
C GLU A 40 14.79 5.24 -17.46
N ASP A 41 15.38 4.09 -17.76
CA ASP A 41 16.79 3.82 -17.46
C ASP A 41 17.73 4.69 -18.33
N VAL A 42 17.38 4.92 -19.60
CA VAL A 42 18.19 5.72 -20.55
C VAL A 42 18.09 7.22 -20.29
N PHE A 43 16.88 7.74 -20.09
CA PHE A 43 16.65 9.19 -20.08
C PHE A 43 16.40 9.76 -18.69
N TRP A 44 15.98 8.92 -17.74
CA TRP A 44 15.37 9.37 -16.50
C TRP A 44 16.01 8.82 -15.24
N SER A 45 17.19 8.16 -15.35
CA SER A 45 17.98 7.61 -14.25
C SER A 45 17.76 8.42 -12.98
N PRO A 46 16.94 7.92 -12.03
CA PRO A 46 16.56 8.71 -10.87
C PRO A 46 17.84 9.01 -10.12
N GLN A 47 18.20 10.29 -10.06
CA GLN A 47 19.23 10.75 -9.15
C GLN A 47 18.82 10.22 -7.77
N PRO A 48 19.72 9.53 -7.03
CA PRO A 48 19.40 9.14 -5.67
C PRO A 48 18.91 10.39 -4.96
N TRP A 49 17.81 10.26 -4.22
CA TRP A 49 17.24 11.35 -3.46
C TRP A 49 18.38 12.02 -2.71
N LYS A 50 18.76 13.24 -3.13
CA LYS A 50 19.59 14.08 -2.29
C LYS A 50 18.67 14.45 -1.14
N PRO A 51 19.02 14.10 0.10
CA PRO A 51 18.32 14.69 1.22
C PRO A 51 18.27 16.18 0.96
N PHE A 52 17.08 16.78 1.05
CA PHE A 52 17.06 18.20 1.33
C PHE A 52 18.05 18.38 2.48
N PRO A 53 19.13 19.17 2.30
CA PRO A 53 20.02 19.41 3.41
C PRO A 53 19.13 19.91 4.55
N CYS A 54 19.24 19.28 5.73
CA CYS A 54 18.83 19.92 6.97
C CYS A 54 19.73 21.16 7.16
N SER A 55 19.53 22.18 6.31
CA SER A 55 20.23 23.46 6.23
C SER A 55 20.00 24.10 4.85
N ASP A 56 18.74 24.26 4.43
CA ASP A 56 18.41 25.49 3.72
C ASP A 56 17.28 26.20 4.45
N ASN A 57 17.70 27.09 5.34
CA ASN A 57 16.85 27.86 6.23
C ASN A 57 16.22 29.07 5.52
N SER A 58 16.26 29.11 4.19
CA SER A 58 15.79 30.22 3.38
C SER A 58 14.73 29.76 2.38
N LEU A 59 13.48 30.17 2.67
CA LEU A 59 12.35 30.28 1.76
C LEU A 59 11.41 29.05 1.59
N LYS A 60 10.36 29.13 2.43
CA LYS A 60 9.01 28.51 2.36
C LYS A 60 8.83 27.13 3.03
N GLY A 61 8.44 27.19 4.30
CA GLY A 61 7.97 26.06 5.12
C GLY A 61 8.70 25.95 6.48
N LYS A 62 8.85 27.06 7.21
CA LYS A 62 9.65 27.14 8.44
C LYS A 62 8.84 27.18 9.74
N LEU A 63 7.61 26.66 9.73
CA LEU A 63 6.79 26.52 10.93
C LEU A 63 6.26 25.09 11.00
N GLN A 64 6.40 24.44 12.17
CA GLN A 64 5.54 23.39 12.77
C GLN A 64 6.19 22.12 13.30
N ILE A 65 7.35 21.69 12.82
CA ILE A 65 8.06 20.55 13.47
C ILE A 65 8.37 20.90 14.94
N CYS A 66 8.74 22.16 15.20
CA CYS A 66 9.01 22.64 16.56
C CYS A 66 7.77 22.66 17.47
N GLU A 67 6.55 22.83 16.94
CA GLU A 67 5.35 22.91 17.79
C GLU A 67 4.93 21.53 18.32
N ILE A 68 5.04 20.45 17.53
CA ILE A 68 4.72 19.09 18.02
C ILE A 68 5.71 18.63 19.09
N ASP A 69 6.98 19.00 18.96
CA ASP A 69 8.02 18.63 19.92
C ASP A 69 7.83 19.33 21.28
N GLU A 70 7.04 20.42 21.34
CA GLU A 70 6.68 21.10 22.59
C GLU A 70 5.61 20.38 23.41
N TYR A 71 4.79 19.52 22.76
CA TYR A 71 3.73 18.76 23.42
C TYR A 71 4.20 17.38 23.86
N ASP A 72 3.69 16.88 24.97
CA ASP A 72 3.88 15.49 25.36
C ASP A 72 2.94 14.52 24.60
N ASP A 73 3.20 13.22 24.74
CA ASP A 73 2.43 12.17 24.03
C ASP A 73 0.94 12.18 24.42
N GLY A 74 0.62 12.52 25.67
CA GLY A 74 -0.76 12.61 26.16
C GLY A 74 -1.49 13.83 25.60
N GLU A 75 -0.82 14.98 25.58
CA GLU A 75 -1.36 16.22 25.00
C GLU A 75 -1.70 16.05 23.52
N ILE A 76 -0.83 15.39 22.73
CA ILE A 76 -1.08 15.14 21.30
C ILE A 76 -2.30 14.21 21.12
N VAL A 77 -2.48 13.21 21.98
CA VAL A 77 -3.64 12.32 21.96
C VAL A 77 -4.92 13.08 22.31
N ASP A 78 -4.87 13.96 23.30
CA ASP A 78 -6.01 14.82 23.67
C ASP A 78 -6.37 15.78 22.52
N MET A 79 -5.38 16.39 21.87
CA MET A 79 -5.58 17.19 20.65
C MET A 79 -6.27 16.38 19.55
N HIS A 80 -5.85 15.12 19.34
CA HIS A 80 -6.49 14.25 18.36
C HIS A 80 -7.97 14.04 18.67
N PHE A 81 -8.32 13.70 19.92
CA PHE A 81 -9.71 13.49 20.32
C PHE A 81 -10.55 14.78 20.29
N ASN A 82 -9.98 15.91 20.69
CA ASN A 82 -10.63 17.20 20.62
C ASN A 82 -10.91 17.61 19.17
N ALA A 83 -9.95 17.41 18.26
CA ALA A 83 -10.14 17.66 16.83
C ALA A 83 -11.23 16.75 16.24
N MET A 84 -11.27 15.48 16.62
CA MET A 84 -12.36 14.57 16.23
C MET A 84 -13.72 15.06 16.72
N ALA A 85 -13.83 15.48 17.98
CA ALA A 85 -15.06 16.02 18.57
C ALA A 85 -15.50 17.34 17.92
N ALA A 86 -14.55 18.15 17.46
CA ALA A 86 -14.79 19.39 16.72
C ALA A 86 -15.15 19.17 15.23
N GLY A 87 -15.22 17.93 14.75
CA GLY A 87 -15.50 17.63 13.35
C GLY A 87 -14.34 17.92 12.40
N GLN A 88 -13.12 18.01 12.93
CA GLN A 88 -11.87 18.22 12.17
C GLN A 88 -11.17 16.91 11.80
N GLY A 89 -11.88 15.78 11.90
CA GLY A 89 -11.43 14.51 11.36
C GLY A 89 -11.51 14.53 9.83
N LEU A 90 -10.54 13.89 9.17
CA LEU A 90 -10.56 13.75 7.72
C LEU A 90 -11.67 12.79 7.31
N SER A 91 -12.69 13.30 6.62
CA SER A 91 -13.91 12.56 6.25
C SER A 91 -13.66 11.29 5.43
N GLU A 92 -12.53 11.26 4.73
CA GLU A 92 -12.04 10.15 3.93
C GLU A 92 -11.37 9.04 4.76
N SER A 93 -11.07 9.31 6.04
CA SER A 93 -10.34 8.41 6.96
C SER A 93 -11.27 7.54 7.81
N VAL A 94 -12.27 6.91 7.19
CA VAL A 94 -13.28 6.12 7.90
C VAL A 94 -12.82 4.67 8.05
N ASN A 95 -12.73 4.17 9.29
CA ASN A 95 -12.45 2.77 9.55
C ASN A 95 -13.67 1.87 9.25
N SER A 96 -13.49 0.55 9.34
CA SER A 96 -14.56 -0.42 9.07
C SER A 96 -15.80 -0.31 9.98
N PHE A 97 -15.71 0.44 11.09
CA PHE A 97 -16.80 0.69 12.03
C PHE A 97 -17.45 2.08 11.83
N GLY A 98 -17.07 2.83 10.80
CA GLY A 98 -17.60 4.16 10.55
C GLY A 98 -16.94 5.27 11.36
N GLY A 99 -15.91 4.96 12.14
CA GLY A 99 -15.17 5.93 12.95
C GLY A 99 -14.02 6.56 12.19
N LEU A 100 -13.84 7.87 12.33
CA LEU A 100 -12.67 8.57 11.80
C LEU A 100 -11.40 8.12 12.53
N ILE A 101 -10.30 7.98 11.79
CA ILE A 101 -9.00 7.56 12.34
C ILE A 101 -7.91 8.60 12.16
N ILE A 102 -8.14 9.64 11.36
CA ILE A 102 -7.17 10.73 11.16
C ILE A 102 -7.82 12.07 11.52
N SER A 103 -7.12 12.90 12.29
CA SER A 103 -7.50 14.29 12.54
C SER A 103 -6.35 15.25 12.27
N LYS A 104 -6.68 16.44 11.79
CA LYS A 104 -5.73 17.54 11.62
C LYS A 104 -5.62 18.30 12.95
N ILE A 105 -4.45 18.23 13.59
CA ILE A 105 -4.23 18.83 14.92
C ILE A 105 -3.54 20.20 14.86
N ALA A 106 -2.84 20.48 13.77
CA ALA A 106 -2.22 21.77 13.48
C ALA A 106 -2.18 21.97 11.95
N ASP A 107 -1.74 23.14 11.48
CA ASP A 107 -1.48 23.27 10.04
C ASP A 107 -0.41 22.26 9.58
N GLY A 108 -0.52 21.73 8.38
CA GLY A 108 0.43 20.73 7.87
C GLY A 108 0.61 19.42 8.67
N VAL A 109 -0.15 19.19 9.75
CA VAL A 109 0.07 18.06 10.68
C VAL A 109 -1.23 17.32 10.94
N ILE A 110 -1.17 15.99 10.79
CA ILE A 110 -2.23 15.08 11.20
C ILE A 110 -1.74 14.08 12.24
N VAL A 111 -2.68 13.59 13.05
CA VAL A 111 -2.49 12.41 13.89
C VAL A 111 -3.34 11.28 13.34
N LYS A 112 -2.72 10.14 13.09
CA LYS A 112 -3.39 8.90 12.67
C LYS A 112 -3.42 7.93 13.84
N ARG A 113 -4.59 7.33 14.05
CA ARG A 113 -4.83 6.21 14.97
C ARG A 113 -4.86 4.91 14.18
N SER A 114 -3.98 3.97 14.53
CA SER A 114 -3.98 2.61 13.99
C SER A 114 -4.18 1.59 15.11
N SER A 115 -4.71 0.41 14.77
CA SER A 115 -4.81 -0.71 15.70
C SER A 115 -3.46 -1.44 15.75
N GLY A 116 -2.96 -1.76 16.95
CA GLY A 116 -1.81 -2.65 17.08
C GLY A 116 -2.12 -4.04 16.52
N ARG A 117 -1.12 -4.68 15.89
CA ARG A 117 -1.28 -6.06 15.37
C ARG A 117 -0.98 -7.12 16.42
N ASN A 118 -0.22 -6.78 17.47
CA ASN A 118 0.04 -7.65 18.61
C ASN A 118 -0.68 -7.10 19.84
N PHE A 119 -1.65 -7.82 20.39
CA PHE A 119 -2.34 -7.39 21.63
C PHE A 119 -1.52 -7.62 22.91
N HIS A 120 -0.31 -8.18 22.80
CA HIS A 120 0.55 -8.55 23.92
C HIS A 120 1.70 -7.58 24.20
N GLU A 121 1.98 -6.64 23.28
CA GLU A 121 3.07 -5.67 23.42
C GLU A 121 2.48 -4.29 23.73
N VAL A 122 2.91 -3.69 24.86
CA VAL A 122 2.45 -2.38 25.32
C VAL A 122 2.90 -1.27 24.37
N PHE A 123 4.11 -1.38 23.82
CA PHE A 123 4.68 -0.42 22.88
C PHE A 123 4.99 -1.09 21.55
N GLN A 124 4.44 -0.54 20.48
CA GLN A 124 4.64 -1.01 19.11
C GLN A 124 4.91 0.19 18.22
N THR A 125 6.01 0.14 17.47
CA THR A 125 6.22 1.09 16.38
C THR A 125 5.19 0.79 15.28
N PRO A 126 4.46 1.80 14.77
CA PRO A 126 3.51 1.58 13.68
C PRO A 126 4.22 1.00 12.44
N HIS A 127 3.66 -0.04 11.83
CA HIS A 127 4.22 -0.63 10.60
C HIS A 127 4.32 0.40 9.48
N GLU A 128 3.29 1.24 9.35
CA GLU A 128 3.29 2.37 8.42
C GLU A 128 4.45 3.34 8.66
N ALA A 129 4.81 3.62 9.92
CA ALA A 129 5.90 4.55 10.21
C ALA A 129 7.25 4.00 9.72
N LEU A 130 7.53 2.72 10.00
CA LEU A 130 8.74 2.04 9.52
C LEU A 130 8.80 1.99 7.99
N ALA A 131 7.65 1.75 7.35
CA ALA A 131 7.55 1.73 5.89
C ALA A 131 7.82 3.10 5.27
N LEU A 132 7.19 4.16 5.79
CA LEU A 132 7.38 5.54 5.35
C LEU A 132 8.85 5.96 5.47
N GLU A 133 9.50 5.66 6.60
CA GLU A 133 10.93 5.94 6.80
C GLU A 133 11.80 5.20 5.78
N THR A 134 11.55 3.91 5.55
CA THR A 134 12.31 3.09 4.59
C THR A 134 12.16 3.62 3.16
N VAL A 135 10.93 3.90 2.73
CA VAL A 135 10.63 4.39 1.39
C VAL A 135 11.24 5.77 1.18
N ARG A 136 11.14 6.66 2.17
CA ARG A 136 11.71 8.01 2.10
C ARG A 136 13.25 7.98 2.06
N ALA A 137 13.88 7.03 2.74
CA ALA A 137 15.34 6.92 2.79
C ALA A 137 15.93 6.34 1.48
N GLN A 138 15.20 5.47 0.78
CA GLN A 138 15.74 4.69 -0.33
C GLN A 138 15.13 5.01 -1.71
N THR A 139 14.11 5.86 -1.77
CA THR A 139 13.40 6.17 -3.03
C THR A 139 13.15 7.66 -3.20
N SER A 140 12.71 8.07 -4.40
CA SER A 140 12.23 9.42 -4.67
C SER A 140 10.71 9.55 -4.56
N ILE A 141 10.03 8.54 -4.01
CA ILE A 141 8.56 8.52 -3.94
C ILE A 141 8.10 9.58 -2.92
N PRO A 142 7.20 10.50 -3.30
CA PRO A 142 6.58 11.43 -2.36
C PRO A 142 5.69 10.65 -1.39
N VAL A 143 6.13 10.58 -0.13
CA VAL A 143 5.42 9.96 0.98
C VAL A 143 5.41 10.92 2.19
N PRO A 144 4.34 10.92 3.00
CA PRO A 144 4.27 11.74 4.21
C PRO A 144 5.46 11.53 5.13
N ARG A 145 6.02 12.60 5.67
CA ARG A 145 7.01 12.50 6.74
C ARG A 145 6.34 12.14 8.07
N VAL A 146 6.80 11.08 8.73
CA VAL A 146 6.47 10.83 10.14
C VAL A 146 7.25 11.81 11.00
N PHE A 147 6.55 12.52 11.89
CA PHE A 147 7.17 13.44 12.84
C PHE A 147 7.46 12.73 14.17
N ARG A 148 6.49 11.99 14.69
CA ARG A 148 6.59 11.36 16.02
C ARG A 148 5.68 10.15 16.13
N THR A 149 6.20 9.05 16.68
CA THR A 149 5.39 7.93 17.16
C THR A 149 5.00 8.18 18.60
N ILE A 150 3.72 7.99 18.93
CA ILE A 150 3.14 8.37 20.22
C ILE A 150 2.83 7.10 21.00
N GLN A 151 3.39 7.01 22.21
CA GLN A 151 3.18 5.91 23.13
C GLN A 151 2.16 6.34 24.18
N THR A 152 1.03 5.63 24.26
CA THR A 152 -0.03 5.98 25.21
C THR A 152 -0.72 4.75 25.77
N ASP A 153 -0.92 4.76 27.09
CA ASP A 153 -1.67 3.74 27.81
C ASP A 153 -3.16 4.09 27.91
N LEU A 154 -3.54 5.30 27.46
CA LEU A 154 -4.90 5.83 27.53
C LEU A 154 -5.90 4.97 26.76
N VAL A 155 -5.47 4.41 25.63
CA VAL A 155 -6.31 3.57 24.77
C VAL A 155 -5.57 2.28 24.42
N PRO A 156 -5.60 1.27 25.31
CA PRO A 156 -4.86 0.03 25.12
C PRO A 156 -5.18 -0.63 23.77
N GLY A 157 -4.13 -1.04 23.05
CA GLY A 157 -4.23 -1.71 21.76
C GLY A 157 -4.32 -0.78 20.54
N TYR A 158 -4.29 0.55 20.74
CA TYR A 158 -4.16 1.51 19.65
C TYR A 158 -2.79 2.19 19.69
N ILE A 159 -2.30 2.52 18.50
CA ILE A 159 -1.04 3.23 18.28
C ILE A 159 -1.39 4.55 17.61
N PHE A 160 -0.74 5.63 18.05
CA PHE A 160 -0.90 6.96 17.48
C PHE A 160 0.44 7.41 16.92
N TYR A 161 0.40 8.21 15.85
CA TYR A 161 1.59 8.87 15.35
C TYR A 161 1.19 10.13 14.60
N ALA A 162 2.04 11.15 14.72
CA ALA A 162 1.91 12.42 14.04
C ALA A 162 2.72 12.40 12.74
N MET A 163 2.13 12.86 11.64
CA MET A 163 2.76 12.91 10.34
C MET A 163 2.32 14.11 9.50
N GLU A 164 3.05 14.35 8.43
CA GLU A 164 2.79 15.38 7.43
C GLU A 164 1.39 15.21 6.81
N PHE A 165 0.62 16.29 6.82
CA PHE A 165 -0.60 16.39 6.04
C PHE A 165 -0.25 16.67 4.58
N VAL A 166 -0.64 15.77 3.69
CA VAL A 166 -0.49 15.96 2.24
C VAL A 166 -1.72 16.68 1.71
N ASP A 167 -1.54 17.96 1.34
CA ASP A 167 -2.59 18.75 0.72
C ASP A 167 -2.77 18.36 -0.77
N GLY A 168 -3.76 17.50 -1.02
CA GLY A 168 -4.08 16.97 -2.33
C GLY A 168 -5.46 16.35 -2.39
N GLN A 169 -5.87 15.94 -3.58
CA GLN A 169 -7.14 15.23 -3.81
C GLN A 169 -6.87 13.75 -4.08
N GLN A 170 -7.75 12.86 -3.58
CA GLN A 170 -7.65 11.44 -3.89
C GLN A 170 -7.77 11.21 -5.40
N LEU A 171 -6.94 10.31 -5.93
CA LEU A 171 -6.94 9.99 -7.34
C LEU A 171 -8.31 9.53 -7.80
N GLY A 172 -9.04 8.78 -6.95
CA GLY A 172 -10.42 8.34 -7.21
C GLY A 172 -11.38 9.47 -7.58
N GLU A 173 -11.25 10.62 -6.94
CA GLU A 173 -12.13 11.77 -7.13
C GLU A 173 -11.80 12.54 -8.42
N VAL A 174 -10.51 12.69 -8.72
CA VAL A 174 -10.05 13.45 -9.89
C VAL A 174 -9.93 12.61 -11.17
N TRP A 175 -9.82 11.29 -11.06
CA TRP A 175 -9.63 10.42 -12.22
C TRP A 175 -10.69 10.57 -13.33
N PRO A 176 -11.99 10.75 -13.03
CA PRO A 176 -12.99 11.01 -14.06
C PRO A 176 -12.74 12.31 -14.85
N THR A 177 -12.09 13.30 -14.24
CA THR A 177 -11.81 14.61 -14.84
C THR A 177 -10.46 14.66 -15.57
N LEU A 178 -9.55 13.72 -15.29
CA LEU A 178 -8.26 13.63 -15.96
C LEU A 178 -8.40 13.31 -17.45
N SER A 179 -7.65 14.04 -18.26
CA SER A 179 -7.44 13.72 -19.68
C SER A 179 -6.69 12.39 -19.84
N ILE A 180 -6.71 11.83 -21.04
CA ILE A 180 -5.94 10.61 -21.36
C ILE A 180 -4.44 10.79 -21.04
N TRP A 181 -3.88 11.97 -21.31
CA TRP A 181 -2.49 12.30 -21.00
C TRP A 181 -2.24 12.39 -19.49
N GLY A 182 -3.20 12.92 -18.73
CA GLY A 182 -3.13 12.96 -17.27
C GLY A 182 -3.11 11.55 -16.67
N LYS A 183 -4.01 10.67 -17.14
CA LYS A 183 -4.06 9.26 -16.73
C LYS A 183 -2.76 8.54 -17.07
N MET A 184 -2.24 8.71 -18.28
CA MET A 184 -0.96 8.14 -18.70
C MET A 184 0.20 8.63 -17.83
N ARG A 185 0.25 9.92 -17.51
CA ARG A 185 1.30 10.50 -16.65
C ARG A 185 1.27 9.89 -15.24
N VAL A 186 0.09 9.75 -14.65
CA VAL A 186 -0.08 9.08 -13.34
C VAL A 186 0.39 7.63 -13.44
N SER A 187 -0.10 6.86 -14.42
CA SER A 187 0.29 5.45 -14.58
C SER A 187 1.79 5.25 -14.79
N TRP A 188 2.45 6.14 -15.54
CA TRP A 188 3.91 6.11 -15.75
C TRP A 188 4.67 6.44 -14.47
N THR A 189 4.20 7.43 -13.72
CA THR A 189 4.76 7.79 -12.41
C THR A 189 4.66 6.61 -11.44
N LEU A 190 3.51 5.95 -11.37
CA LEU A 190 3.29 4.79 -10.52
C LEU A 190 4.14 3.59 -10.96
N ARG A 191 4.34 3.37 -12.26
CA ARG A 191 5.28 2.34 -12.74
C ARG A 191 6.69 2.59 -12.23
N SER A 192 7.18 3.83 -12.34
CA SER A 192 8.48 4.21 -11.79
C SER A 192 8.53 3.95 -10.28
N TYR A 193 7.49 4.31 -9.53
CA TYR A 193 7.42 4.06 -8.09
C TYR A 193 7.48 2.57 -7.76
N VAL A 194 6.69 1.72 -8.42
CA VAL A 194 6.74 0.26 -8.23
C VAL A 194 8.15 -0.28 -8.50
N ARG A 195 8.83 0.22 -9.54
CA ARG A 195 10.23 -0.17 -9.81
C ARG A 195 11.20 0.29 -8.73
N GLN A 196 11.02 1.48 -8.18
CA GLN A 196 11.81 1.97 -7.05
C GLN A 196 11.58 1.12 -5.80
N LEU A 197 10.33 0.77 -5.46
CA LEU A 197 10.02 -0.13 -4.34
C LEU A 197 10.70 -1.49 -4.49
N ARG A 198 10.74 -2.03 -5.72
CA ARG A 198 11.42 -3.30 -6.01
C ARG A 198 12.96 -3.26 -5.93
N ARG A 199 13.53 -2.07 -5.85
CA ARG A 199 14.96 -1.82 -5.67
C ARG A 199 15.33 -1.54 -4.20
N ILE A 200 14.35 -1.38 -3.30
CA ILE A 200 14.61 -1.22 -1.86
C ILE A 200 15.37 -2.45 -1.34
N GLU A 201 16.49 -2.21 -0.67
CA GLU A 201 17.31 -3.24 -0.05
C GLU A 201 17.08 -3.24 1.46
N SER A 202 16.97 -4.43 2.04
CA SER A 202 16.87 -4.61 3.49
C SER A 202 17.37 -5.99 3.87
N THR A 203 17.96 -6.09 5.06
CA THR A 203 18.28 -7.37 5.70
C THR A 203 17.04 -8.22 5.97
N LEU A 204 15.86 -7.58 6.03
CA LEU A 204 14.57 -8.23 6.22
C LEU A 204 13.93 -8.72 4.90
N SER A 205 14.57 -8.51 3.75
CA SER A 205 14.02 -8.90 2.44
C SER A 205 13.81 -10.42 2.27
N SER A 206 14.36 -11.25 3.17
CA SER A 206 14.11 -12.69 3.21
C SER A 206 12.93 -13.11 4.09
N VAL A 207 12.39 -12.20 4.90
CA VAL A 207 11.26 -12.45 5.81
C VAL A 207 9.99 -11.84 5.20
N PRO A 208 8.95 -12.65 4.89
CA PRO A 208 7.74 -12.12 4.30
C PRO A 208 6.93 -11.34 5.32
N GLY A 209 6.37 -10.22 4.87
CA GLY A 209 5.47 -9.42 5.68
C GLY A 209 5.94 -7.98 5.90
N PRO A 210 5.21 -7.25 6.75
CA PRO A 210 5.59 -5.91 7.20
C PRO A 210 6.96 -5.88 7.88
N LEU A 211 7.59 -4.70 7.84
CA LEU A 211 8.85 -4.45 8.54
C LEU A 211 8.67 -4.60 10.06
N GLY A 212 9.68 -5.15 10.71
CA GLY A 212 9.76 -5.24 12.17
C GLY A 212 10.91 -6.13 12.61
N ASP A 213 11.24 -6.10 13.90
CA ASP A 213 12.37 -6.83 14.48
C ASP A 213 12.20 -8.36 14.45
N LYS A 214 10.98 -8.81 14.22
CA LYS A 214 10.58 -10.21 14.10
C LYS A 214 9.57 -10.36 12.95
N PRO A 215 9.33 -11.57 12.43
CA PRO A 215 8.27 -11.83 11.48
C PRO A 215 6.92 -11.27 11.95
N GLN A 216 6.27 -10.46 11.10
CA GLN A 216 5.03 -9.76 11.42
C GLN A 216 3.80 -10.44 10.79
N LEU A 217 2.61 -10.19 11.35
CA LEU A 217 1.35 -10.60 10.74
C LEU A 217 1.11 -9.84 9.44
N CYS A 218 0.85 -10.60 8.37
CA CYS A 218 0.48 -10.07 7.06
C CYS A 218 -1.02 -9.76 7.04
N ASP A 219 -1.40 -8.70 6.34
CA ASP A 219 -2.79 -8.31 6.09
C ASP A 219 -2.91 -7.73 4.67
N GLY A 220 -4.13 -7.63 4.16
CA GLY A 220 -4.45 -7.05 2.86
C GLY A 220 -5.43 -7.90 2.06
N TYR A 221 -5.85 -7.36 0.91
CA TYR A 221 -6.84 -8.02 0.04
C TYR A 221 -6.44 -9.44 -0.38
N ILE A 222 -5.14 -9.66 -0.63
CA ILE A 222 -4.59 -10.95 -1.03
C ILE A 222 -4.64 -12.00 0.10
N PHE A 223 -4.76 -11.56 1.36
CA PHE A 223 -4.93 -12.40 2.55
C PHE A 223 -6.40 -12.51 2.96
N GLU A 224 -7.34 -12.23 2.05
CA GLU A 224 -8.79 -12.23 2.31
C GLU A 224 -9.20 -11.24 3.42
N SER A 225 -8.44 -10.15 3.59
CA SER A 225 -8.64 -9.16 4.66
C SER A 225 -8.64 -9.79 6.06
N ARG A 226 -7.75 -10.76 6.27
CA ARG A 226 -7.52 -11.44 7.53
C ARG A 226 -6.03 -11.45 7.82
N TYR A 227 -5.68 -11.33 9.09
CA TYR A 227 -4.32 -11.57 9.53
C TYR A 227 -3.87 -13.00 9.19
N ALA A 228 -2.70 -13.10 8.57
CA ALA A 228 -2.06 -14.35 8.19
C ALA A 228 -0.58 -14.36 8.62
N GLY A 229 -0.05 -15.56 8.87
CA GLY A 229 1.30 -15.72 9.40
C GLY A 229 1.36 -15.56 10.93
N PRO A 230 2.46 -15.02 11.49
CA PRO A 230 3.64 -14.53 10.78
C PRO A 230 4.38 -15.64 10.03
N PHE A 231 5.07 -15.31 8.95
CA PHE A 231 5.78 -16.27 8.10
C PHE A 231 7.30 -16.12 8.32
N SER A 232 8.01 -17.24 8.53
CA SER A 232 9.46 -17.22 8.73
C SER A 232 10.24 -16.96 7.44
N ASP A 233 9.68 -17.42 6.32
CA ASP A 233 10.33 -17.46 5.01
C ASP A 233 9.30 -17.62 3.88
N ILE A 234 9.76 -17.49 2.64
CA ILE A 234 8.92 -17.64 1.45
C ILE A 234 8.30 -19.05 1.32
N THR A 235 8.94 -20.09 1.87
CA THR A 235 8.41 -21.47 1.83
C THR A 235 7.16 -21.59 2.69
N SER A 236 7.15 -21.01 3.88
CA SER A 236 5.99 -20.98 4.77
C SER A 236 4.84 -20.15 4.18
N LEU A 237 5.14 -19.01 3.54
CA LEU A 237 4.17 -18.19 2.82
C LEU A 237 3.56 -18.97 1.63
N SER A 238 4.41 -19.57 0.79
CA SER A 238 4.00 -20.37 -0.37
C SER A 238 3.09 -21.53 0.06
N LYS A 239 3.48 -22.27 1.10
CA LYS A 239 2.69 -23.37 1.65
C LYS A 239 1.29 -22.90 2.05
N TRP A 240 1.19 -21.77 2.78
CA TRP A 240 -0.09 -21.23 3.21
C TRP A 240 -1.00 -20.89 2.02
N PHE A 241 -0.48 -20.20 1.00
CA PHE A 241 -1.27 -19.87 -0.19
C PHE A 241 -1.68 -21.13 -0.98
N ARG A 242 -0.79 -22.11 -1.12
CA ARG A 242 -1.08 -23.39 -1.78
C ARG A 242 -2.18 -24.17 -1.07
N GLU A 243 -2.14 -24.24 0.26
CA GLU A 243 -3.19 -24.88 1.07
C GLU A 243 -4.52 -24.17 0.89
N ARG A 244 -4.54 -22.82 0.91
CA ARG A 244 -5.76 -22.02 0.68
C ARG A 244 -6.36 -22.26 -0.70
N VAL A 245 -5.56 -22.18 -1.76
CA VAL A 245 -6.00 -22.46 -3.13
C VAL A 245 -6.49 -23.91 -3.26
N GLY A 246 -5.78 -24.86 -2.64
CA GLY A 246 -6.17 -26.27 -2.60
C GLY A 246 -7.53 -26.50 -1.95
N VAL A 247 -7.78 -25.91 -0.78
CA VAL A 247 -9.07 -25.96 -0.08
C VAL A 247 -10.18 -25.35 -0.93
N ASN A 248 -9.96 -24.14 -1.49
CA ASN A 248 -10.98 -23.48 -2.31
C ASN A 248 -11.28 -24.26 -3.61
N ARG A 249 -10.27 -24.90 -4.22
CA ARG A 249 -10.48 -25.83 -5.34
C ARG A 249 -11.31 -27.05 -4.94
N ALA A 250 -10.99 -27.69 -3.82
CA ALA A 250 -11.74 -28.83 -3.32
C ALA A 250 -13.22 -28.49 -3.04
N ILE A 251 -13.48 -27.37 -2.37
CA ILE A 251 -14.83 -26.85 -2.10
C ILE A 251 -15.59 -26.58 -3.41
N THR A 252 -14.90 -26.03 -4.42
CA THR A 252 -15.49 -25.73 -5.73
C THR A 252 -15.44 -26.88 -6.72
N ARG A 253 -15.08 -28.10 -6.28
CA ARG A 253 -14.97 -29.33 -7.10
C ARG A 253 -14.06 -29.17 -8.33
N ARG A 254 -12.99 -28.38 -8.19
CA ARG A 254 -11.95 -28.23 -9.21
C ARG A 254 -10.79 -29.20 -8.91
N PRO A 255 -10.07 -29.72 -9.94
CA PRO A 255 -8.92 -30.60 -9.72
C PRO A 255 -7.79 -29.87 -8.95
N PRO A 256 -6.74 -30.52 -8.45
CA PRO A 256 -5.56 -29.80 -7.96
C PRO A 256 -4.91 -28.95 -9.07
N SER A 257 -4.32 -27.82 -8.72
CA SER A 257 -3.52 -27.04 -9.67
C SER A 257 -2.21 -27.77 -9.99
N LYS A 258 -1.75 -27.66 -11.24
CA LYS A 258 -0.43 -28.13 -11.68
C LYS A 258 0.60 -26.99 -11.75
N TYR A 259 0.17 -25.75 -11.60
CA TYR A 259 1.01 -24.57 -11.67
C TYR A 259 1.35 -24.12 -10.26
N ASP A 260 2.64 -23.92 -9.98
CA ASP A 260 3.11 -23.33 -8.73
C ASP A 260 3.64 -21.92 -9.02
N PRO A 261 2.92 -20.86 -8.63
CA PRO A 261 3.41 -19.51 -8.83
C PRO A 261 4.68 -19.24 -7.98
N PHE A 262 4.93 -19.97 -6.90
CA PHE A 262 6.09 -19.65 -6.05
C PHE A 262 7.41 -20.26 -6.55
N GLU A 263 7.38 -21.12 -7.59
CA GLU A 263 8.54 -21.87 -8.07
C GLU A 263 9.71 -20.99 -8.56
N ASP A 264 9.40 -19.89 -9.23
CA ASP A 264 10.35 -18.90 -9.78
C ASP A 264 10.57 -17.67 -8.86
N CYS A 265 9.96 -17.66 -7.67
CA CYS A 265 10.10 -16.55 -6.73
C CYS A 265 11.46 -16.62 -6.00
N LYS A 266 12.50 -16.07 -6.63
CA LYS A 266 13.87 -16.09 -6.12
C LYS A 266 14.16 -15.07 -5.02
N ARG A 267 13.41 -13.98 -4.99
CA ARG A 267 13.54 -12.89 -4.02
C ARG A 267 12.17 -12.27 -3.73
N MET A 268 12.05 -11.66 -2.57
CA MET A 268 10.95 -10.76 -2.26
C MET A 268 11.40 -9.31 -2.47
N VAL A 269 10.43 -8.46 -2.72
CA VAL A 269 10.60 -7.03 -2.98
C VAL A 269 9.69 -6.25 -2.04
N PHE A 270 10.01 -4.99 -1.81
CA PHE A 270 9.10 -4.13 -1.08
C PHE A 270 7.86 -3.84 -1.94
N THR A 271 6.68 -4.02 -1.37
CA THR A 271 5.38 -3.76 -2.01
C THR A 271 4.49 -2.97 -1.06
N HIS A 272 3.64 -2.11 -1.59
CA HIS A 272 2.64 -1.36 -0.84
C HIS A 272 1.49 -2.25 -0.36
N LEU A 273 1.09 -3.25 -1.16
CA LEU A 273 -0.06 -4.16 -0.94
C LEU A 273 -1.45 -3.53 -0.85
N ASP A 274 -1.54 -2.20 -0.79
CA ASP A 274 -2.82 -1.47 -0.90
C ASP A 274 -2.76 -0.26 -1.84
N LEU A 275 -2.04 -0.38 -2.97
CA LEU A 275 -1.85 0.70 -3.94
C LEU A 275 -3.11 0.90 -4.80
N ASN A 276 -4.10 1.62 -4.26
CA ASN A 276 -5.39 1.87 -4.91
C ASN A 276 -5.68 3.38 -5.02
N MET A 277 -6.74 3.76 -5.73
CA MET A 277 -7.03 5.18 -6.03
C MET A 277 -7.38 6.04 -4.81
N ARG A 278 -7.72 5.46 -3.65
CA ARG A 278 -7.89 6.21 -2.38
C ARG A 278 -6.55 6.53 -1.72
N ASN A 279 -5.55 5.70 -1.94
CA ASN A 279 -4.23 5.79 -1.32
C ASN A 279 -3.21 6.54 -2.21
N ILE A 280 -3.70 7.14 -3.30
CA ILE A 280 -2.92 7.98 -4.20
C ILE A 280 -3.51 9.39 -4.16
N LEU A 281 -2.69 10.38 -3.81
CA LEU A 281 -3.10 11.78 -3.78
C LEU A 281 -2.42 12.54 -4.92
N VAL A 282 -3.20 13.35 -5.64
CA VAL A 282 -2.67 14.38 -6.54
C VAL A 282 -2.46 15.64 -5.70
N GLY A 283 -1.20 15.88 -5.32
CA GLY A 283 -0.81 17.01 -4.48
C GLY A 283 -0.97 18.34 -5.20
N LYS A 284 -1.20 19.43 -4.45
CA LYS A 284 -1.22 20.79 -5.02
C LYS A 284 0.11 21.22 -5.63
N ASP A 285 1.21 20.55 -5.25
CA ASP A 285 2.53 20.68 -5.84
C ASP A 285 2.67 19.97 -7.21
N GLY A 286 1.60 19.33 -7.68
CA GLY A 286 1.56 18.59 -8.93
C GLY A 286 2.23 17.21 -8.87
N ARG A 287 2.62 16.73 -7.69
CA ARG A 287 3.21 15.40 -7.50
C ARG A 287 2.14 14.36 -7.21
N VAL A 288 2.48 13.11 -7.52
CA VAL A 288 1.69 11.93 -7.14
C VAL A 288 2.25 11.43 -5.83
N TRP A 289 1.49 11.60 -4.75
CA TRP A 289 1.84 11.16 -3.40
C TRP A 289 1.18 9.82 -3.08
N ILE A 290 1.90 8.98 -2.33
CA ILE A 290 1.41 7.67 -1.90
C ILE A 290 1.27 7.66 -0.38
N VAL A 291 0.10 7.28 0.11
CA VAL A 291 -0.26 7.26 1.53
C VAL A 291 -0.78 5.88 1.94
N ASP A 292 -0.95 5.66 3.24
CA ASP A 292 -1.49 4.42 3.82
C ASP A 292 -0.62 3.19 3.57
N TRP A 293 0.58 3.22 4.17
CA TRP A 293 1.60 2.17 4.00
C TRP A 293 1.49 1.03 5.02
N ASP A 294 0.40 0.94 5.78
CA ASP A 294 0.27 -0.03 6.87
C ASP A 294 0.38 -1.48 6.36
N GLY A 295 -0.20 -1.79 5.20
CA GLY A 295 -0.12 -3.11 4.56
C GLY A 295 1.23 -3.47 3.93
N SER A 296 2.15 -2.51 3.82
CA SER A 296 3.38 -2.66 3.05
C SER A 296 4.40 -3.60 3.71
N GLY A 297 5.34 -4.11 2.91
CA GLY A 297 6.35 -5.05 3.39
C GLY A 297 7.06 -5.79 2.26
N PHE A 298 7.82 -6.84 2.62
CA PHE A 298 8.52 -7.68 1.65
C PHE A 298 7.66 -8.88 1.20
N TYR A 299 7.37 -8.93 -0.09
CA TYR A 299 6.53 -9.98 -0.69
C TYR A 299 7.01 -10.33 -2.11
N PRO A 300 6.53 -11.44 -2.71
CA PRO A 300 6.80 -11.72 -4.12
C PRO A 300 6.36 -10.58 -5.05
N GLU A 301 7.13 -10.32 -6.12
CA GLU A 301 6.93 -9.15 -7.02
C GLU A 301 5.52 -9.00 -7.61
N TRP A 302 4.82 -10.11 -7.74
CA TRP A 302 3.47 -10.18 -8.29
C TRP A 302 2.36 -9.84 -7.30
N PHE A 303 2.67 -9.72 -6.01
CA PHE A 303 1.68 -9.38 -4.99
C PHE A 303 1.07 -8.00 -5.24
N GLU A 304 1.87 -7.02 -5.67
CA GLU A 304 1.37 -5.66 -5.98
C GLU A 304 0.33 -5.69 -7.11
N TYR A 305 0.59 -6.43 -8.19
CA TYR A 305 -0.37 -6.58 -9.28
C TYR A 305 -1.69 -7.20 -8.79
N MET A 306 -1.59 -8.21 -7.91
CA MET A 306 -2.76 -8.88 -7.36
C MET A 306 -3.53 -7.99 -6.39
N SER A 307 -2.87 -7.31 -5.45
CA SER A 307 -3.52 -6.39 -4.51
C SER A 307 -4.24 -5.27 -5.25
N MET A 308 -3.58 -4.60 -6.21
CA MET A 308 -4.19 -3.58 -7.05
C MET A 308 -5.44 -4.12 -7.77
N SER A 309 -5.35 -5.33 -8.32
CA SER A 309 -6.47 -5.97 -9.03
C SER A 309 -7.65 -6.32 -8.11
N PHE A 310 -7.40 -6.68 -6.85
CA PHE A 310 -8.47 -6.96 -5.88
C PHE A 310 -9.10 -5.68 -5.31
N ALA A 311 -8.29 -4.66 -5.00
CA ALA A 311 -8.78 -3.41 -4.44
C ALA A 311 -9.74 -2.68 -5.39
N GLU A 312 -9.60 -2.89 -6.70
CA GLU A 312 -10.23 -2.07 -7.74
C GLU A 312 -11.22 -2.84 -8.61
N GLN A 313 -11.77 -3.96 -8.12
CA GLN A 313 -12.77 -4.74 -8.85
C GLN A 313 -14.00 -3.94 -9.28
N GLU A 314 -14.41 -2.97 -8.46
CA GLU A 314 -15.54 -2.06 -8.73
C GLU A 314 -15.08 -0.68 -9.22
N GLY A 315 -13.78 -0.49 -9.45
CA GLY A 315 -13.19 0.77 -9.91
C GLY A 315 -13.42 1.07 -11.39
N PRO A 316 -13.05 2.27 -11.87
CA PRO A 316 -13.20 2.65 -13.27
C PRO A 316 -12.41 1.71 -14.20
N THR A 317 -13.02 1.24 -15.29
CA THR A 317 -12.35 0.37 -16.28
C THR A 317 -11.04 0.98 -16.81
N SER A 318 -11.00 2.30 -16.98
CA SER A 318 -9.78 3.00 -17.41
C SER A 318 -8.62 2.88 -16.41
N TRP A 319 -8.90 2.79 -15.11
CA TRP A 319 -7.90 2.53 -14.08
C TRP A 319 -7.47 1.05 -14.10
N GLN A 320 -8.44 0.13 -14.17
CA GLN A 320 -8.15 -1.32 -14.26
C GLN A 320 -7.23 -1.66 -15.45
N LEU A 321 -7.40 -0.97 -16.58
CA LEU A 321 -6.52 -1.11 -17.75
C LEU A 321 -5.10 -0.57 -17.53
N CYS A 322 -4.87 0.31 -16.55
CA CYS A 322 -3.55 0.80 -16.21
C CYS A 322 -2.76 -0.17 -15.31
N ILE A 323 -3.45 -0.99 -14.50
CA ILE A 323 -2.81 -1.88 -13.51
C ILE A 323 -1.74 -2.80 -14.11
N PRO A 324 -1.97 -3.51 -15.25
CA PRO A 324 -0.95 -4.37 -15.83
C PRO A 324 0.29 -3.61 -16.33
N PHE A 325 0.14 -2.32 -16.67
CA PHE A 325 1.27 -1.46 -17.00
C PHE A 325 2.01 -0.98 -15.75
N ILE A 326 1.29 -0.64 -14.67
CA ILE A 326 1.86 -0.14 -13.42
C ILE A 326 2.66 -1.23 -12.69
N ALA A 327 2.07 -2.42 -12.51
CA ALA A 327 2.61 -3.47 -11.63
C ALA A 327 3.05 -4.76 -12.36
N ASP A 328 3.16 -4.69 -13.69
CA ASP A 328 3.41 -5.80 -14.63
C ASP A 328 2.27 -6.83 -14.72
N PRO A 329 2.05 -7.44 -15.91
CA PRO A 329 0.88 -8.27 -16.17
C PRO A 329 1.04 -9.70 -15.62
N TYR A 330 0.96 -9.87 -14.30
CA TYR A 330 1.03 -11.18 -13.62
C TYR A 330 -0.29 -11.99 -13.70
N ILE A 331 -0.86 -12.06 -14.91
CA ILE A 331 -2.20 -12.61 -15.19
C ILE A 331 -2.35 -14.07 -14.75
N GLU A 332 -1.36 -14.94 -15.03
CA GLU A 332 -1.47 -16.37 -14.67
C GLU A 332 -1.48 -16.59 -13.15
N ARG A 333 -0.77 -15.74 -12.40
CA ARG A 333 -0.73 -15.80 -10.93
C ARG A 333 -2.05 -15.36 -10.32
N LEU A 334 -2.64 -14.31 -10.88
CA LEU A 334 -3.98 -13.88 -10.52
C LEU A 334 -5.03 -14.97 -10.82
N ARG A 335 -4.93 -15.65 -11.98
CA ARG A 335 -5.82 -16.77 -12.34
C ARG A 335 -5.69 -17.96 -11.41
N TRP A 336 -4.46 -18.34 -11.07
CA TRP A 336 -4.18 -19.38 -10.10
C TRP A 336 -4.92 -19.11 -8.79
N TYR A 337 -4.79 -17.88 -8.27
CA TYR A 337 -5.46 -17.48 -7.04
C TYR A 337 -6.99 -17.46 -7.18
N GLN A 338 -7.51 -17.01 -8.32
CA GLN A 338 -8.95 -16.96 -8.62
C GLN A 338 -9.54 -18.31 -9.07
N LEU A 339 -8.75 -19.38 -9.11
CA LEU A 339 -9.15 -20.72 -9.53
C LEU A 339 -9.62 -20.82 -11.00
N GLN A 340 -9.00 -20.04 -11.88
CA GLN A 340 -9.38 -19.88 -13.30
C GLN A 340 -8.41 -20.52 -14.30
N GLU A 341 -7.44 -21.29 -13.82
CA GLU A 341 -6.41 -21.95 -14.64
C GLU A 341 -6.98 -22.93 -15.66
#